data_AF-A0A382Q9C7-F1
#
_entry.id   AF-A0A382Q9C7-F1
#
_cell.length_a   1.000
_cell.length_b   1.000
_cell.length_c   1.000
_cell.angle_alpha   90.00
_cell.angle_beta   90.00
_cell.angle_gamma   90.00
#
_symmetry.space_group_name_H-M   'P 1'
#
loop_
_entity.id
_entity.type
_entity.pdbx_description
1 polymer ?
#
loop_
_entity_poly.entity_id
_entity_poly.type
_entity_poly.pdbx_seq_one_letter_code
_entity_poly.pdbx_strand_id
1 'polypeptide(L)'
;MTRPRPQSKYSDRLLDRDLSRRRFLGLSLTAAALPLACAPGTTGSRSRGAGERARLRDLGIIIGDLPTGPYNAITDVAGVRVGHTTLIRGYGPLVIGQGPVRTGVTAILPRSDPPWRRPVFAADLTINGNGEFTGLGPVRRTGVLGGPILLTDTGSVGRVHDGGVQWALARDADAFDGEVRPDPVVGET
;
A
#
# COMPACT_ATOMS: atom_id res chain seq x y z
N MET A 1 -13.65 10.31 54.57
CA MET A 1 -13.73 8.92 54.08
C MET A 1 -13.77 8.95 52.55
N THR A 2 -12.61 8.84 51.90
CA THR A 2 -12.46 8.85 50.44
C THR A 2 -12.29 7.40 49.95
N ARG A 3 -13.17 6.94 49.06
CA ARG A 3 -13.04 5.61 48.45
C ARG A 3 -11.84 5.57 47.50
N PRO A 4 -11.05 4.49 47.46
CA PRO A 4 -9.92 4.37 46.54
C PRO A 4 -10.42 4.18 45.10
N ARG A 5 -9.73 4.82 44.13
CA ARG A 5 -9.97 4.62 42.69
C ARG A 5 -9.54 3.20 42.28
N PRO A 6 -10.31 2.49 41.43
CA PRO A 6 -9.86 1.22 40.88
C PRO A 6 -8.67 1.44 39.93
N GLN A 7 -7.59 0.70 40.14
CA GLN A 7 -6.44 0.70 39.24
C GLN A 7 -6.82 0.06 37.91
N SER A 8 -6.51 0.77 36.81
CA SER A 8 -6.68 0.30 35.44
C SER A 8 -5.75 -0.89 35.18
N LYS A 9 -6.33 -2.05 34.81
CA LYS A 9 -5.61 -3.27 34.40
C LYS A 9 -4.86 -3.15 33.05
N TYR A 10 -4.74 -1.97 32.47
CA TYR A 10 -4.26 -1.78 31.08
C TYR A 10 -2.87 -1.10 30.94
N SER A 11 -2.21 -0.70 32.03
CA SER A 11 -0.90 -0.03 31.95
C SER A 11 0.30 -0.97 31.74
N ASP A 12 0.18 -2.26 32.06
CA ASP A 12 1.37 -3.12 32.25
C ASP A 12 1.71 -4.04 31.07
N ARG A 13 1.13 -3.81 29.88
CA ARG A 13 1.37 -4.67 28.69
C ARG A 13 1.90 -3.95 27.45
N LEU A 14 2.33 -2.70 27.57
CA LEU A 14 2.85 -1.92 26.43
C LEU A 14 4.38 -1.83 26.35
N LEU A 15 5.12 -2.54 27.20
CA LEU A 15 6.59 -2.46 27.27
C LEU A 15 7.34 -3.72 26.85
N ASP A 16 6.72 -4.62 26.08
CA ASP A 16 7.42 -5.83 25.67
C ASP A 16 7.06 -6.28 24.24
N ARG A 17 7.50 -5.48 23.25
CA ARG A 17 7.63 -5.91 21.86
C ARG A 17 8.84 -5.26 21.21
N ASP A 18 10.00 -5.70 21.66
CA ASP A 18 11.28 -5.52 21.01
C ASP A 18 11.34 -6.39 19.74
N LEU A 19 10.56 -6.02 18.71
CA LEU A 19 10.64 -6.61 17.39
C LEU A 19 11.76 -5.92 16.60
N SER A 20 12.98 -6.36 16.90
CA SER A 20 14.12 -6.50 15.98
C SER A 20 14.10 -5.56 14.78
N ARG A 21 14.55 -4.33 15.02
CA ARG A 21 15.17 -3.46 14.01
C ARG A 21 16.43 -4.16 13.53
N ARG A 22 16.65 -4.21 12.20
CA ARG A 22 17.83 -4.72 11.46
C ARG A 22 17.69 -6.16 10.92
N ARG A 23 17.05 -6.31 9.75
CA ARG A 23 17.46 -7.28 8.71
C ARG A 23 16.88 -6.89 7.35
N PHE A 24 17.43 -5.86 6.71
CA PHE A 24 17.21 -5.61 5.27
C PHE A 24 18.36 -4.77 4.71
N LEU A 25 19.51 -5.40 4.49
CA LEU A 25 20.57 -4.89 3.60
C LEU A 25 21.58 -6.01 3.38
N GLY A 26 21.59 -6.56 2.16
CA GLY A 26 22.56 -7.55 1.75
C GLY A 26 22.07 -8.48 0.65
N LEU A 27 22.02 -7.98 -0.59
CA LEU A 27 22.52 -8.75 -1.74
C LEU A 27 22.76 -7.82 -2.93
N SER A 28 24.03 -7.50 -3.14
CA SER A 28 24.59 -6.99 -4.38
C SER A 28 24.57 -8.10 -5.43
N LEU A 29 23.99 -7.83 -6.60
CA LEU A 29 24.06 -8.72 -7.76
C LEU A 29 24.68 -7.95 -8.94
N THR A 30 25.86 -8.43 -9.30
CA THR A 30 26.69 -8.04 -10.43
C THR A 30 25.94 -8.20 -11.75
N ALA A 31 26.06 -7.18 -12.60
CA ALA A 31 25.58 -7.19 -13.98
C ALA A 31 26.46 -8.11 -14.84
N ALA A 32 25.83 -9.01 -15.60
CA ALA A 32 26.43 -9.68 -16.74
C ALA A 32 25.53 -9.47 -17.96
N ALA A 33 26.06 -8.76 -18.95
CA ALA A 33 25.43 -8.51 -20.24
C ALA A 33 25.63 -9.70 -21.17
N LEU A 34 24.60 -10.06 -21.95
CA LEU A 34 24.67 -10.93 -23.14
C LEU A 34 23.58 -10.52 -24.15
N PRO A 35 23.76 -10.81 -25.45
CA PRO A 35 23.32 -9.95 -26.54
C PRO A 35 21.88 -10.18 -27.04
N LEU A 36 21.38 -9.13 -27.69
CA LEU A 36 20.18 -9.10 -28.54
C LEU A 36 20.25 -10.19 -29.62
N ALA A 37 19.26 -11.08 -29.64
CA ALA A 37 18.87 -11.84 -30.83
C ALA A 37 17.37 -11.65 -31.04
N CYS A 38 17.02 -11.01 -32.15
CA CYS A 38 15.65 -10.78 -32.60
C CYS A 38 15.19 -12.05 -33.34
N ALA A 39 14.12 -12.69 -32.86
CA ALA A 39 13.46 -13.79 -33.56
C ALA A 39 11.95 -13.47 -33.71
N PRO A 40 11.33 -13.77 -34.86
CA PRO A 40 9.93 -13.45 -35.11
C PRO A 40 9.01 -14.30 -34.21
N GLY A 41 8.13 -13.63 -33.46
CA GLY A 41 7.22 -14.25 -32.52
C GLY A 41 6.13 -15.07 -33.23
N THR A 42 6.29 -16.39 -33.21
CA THR A 42 5.19 -17.33 -33.40
C THR A 42 4.17 -17.15 -32.27
N THR A 43 2.90 -16.93 -32.60
CA THR A 43 1.76 -16.88 -31.69
C THR A 43 1.50 -18.28 -31.11
N GLY A 44 2.36 -18.71 -30.19
CA GLY A 44 2.19 -19.94 -29.44
C GLY A 44 1.12 -19.74 -28.38
N SER A 45 -0.07 -20.30 -28.62
CA SER A 45 -1.04 -20.60 -27.57
C SER A 45 -0.35 -21.47 -26.51
N ARG A 46 0.08 -20.87 -25.40
CA ARG A 46 0.62 -21.61 -24.26
C ARG A 46 -0.57 -22.23 -23.53
N SER A 47 -0.61 -23.55 -23.45
CA SER A 47 -1.54 -24.25 -22.56
C SER A 47 -1.25 -23.82 -21.12
N ARG A 48 -2.22 -23.15 -20.47
CA ARG A 48 -2.08 -22.76 -19.07
C ARG A 48 -2.05 -24.00 -18.17
N GLY A 49 -1.06 -24.05 -17.28
CA GLY A 49 -1.07 -25.03 -16.20
C GLY A 49 -2.25 -24.76 -15.27
N ALA A 50 -2.92 -25.83 -14.80
CA ALA A 50 -3.92 -25.72 -13.75
C ALA A 50 -3.28 -25.08 -12.51
N GLY A 51 -3.62 -23.82 -12.22
CA GLY A 51 -3.03 -23.02 -11.14
C GLY A 51 -2.53 -21.64 -11.54
N GLU A 52 -2.43 -21.32 -12.84
CA GLU A 52 -2.09 -19.98 -13.28
C GLU A 52 -3.30 -19.02 -13.13
N ARG A 53 -3.13 -17.95 -12.36
CA ARG A 53 -4.19 -16.94 -12.14
C ARG A 53 -4.48 -16.22 -13.46
N ALA A 54 -5.64 -16.49 -14.05
CA ALA A 54 -6.11 -15.79 -15.24
C ALA A 54 -6.65 -14.38 -14.92
N ARG A 55 -6.41 -13.43 -15.82
CA ARG A 55 -7.11 -12.13 -15.87
C ARG A 55 -8.39 -12.23 -16.73
N LEU A 56 -9.15 -11.14 -16.89
CA LEU A 56 -10.37 -11.18 -17.72
C LEU A 56 -10.08 -11.41 -19.21
N ARG A 57 -9.11 -10.67 -19.77
CA ARG A 57 -8.75 -10.78 -21.21
C ARG A 57 -8.18 -12.15 -21.58
N ASP A 58 -7.51 -12.77 -20.61
CA ASP A 58 -7.03 -14.14 -20.64
C ASP A 58 -8.14 -15.20 -20.81
N LEU A 59 -9.38 -14.82 -20.50
CA LEU A 59 -10.60 -15.62 -20.64
C LEU A 59 -11.45 -15.16 -21.86
N GLY A 60 -10.91 -14.30 -22.72
CA GLY A 60 -11.62 -13.74 -23.87
C GLY A 60 -12.61 -12.61 -23.55
N ILE A 61 -12.63 -12.12 -22.30
CA ILE A 61 -13.53 -11.04 -21.88
C ILE A 61 -12.82 -9.71 -22.01
N ILE A 62 -13.31 -8.85 -22.90
CA ILE A 62 -12.78 -7.50 -23.16
C ILE A 62 -13.83 -6.47 -22.73
N ILE A 63 -13.41 -5.51 -21.91
CA ILE A 63 -14.23 -4.38 -21.45
C ILE A 63 -13.65 -3.10 -22.04
N GLY A 64 -14.49 -2.33 -22.73
CA GLY A 64 -14.11 -1.08 -23.41
C GLY A 64 -13.32 -1.30 -24.71
N ASP A 65 -13.17 -0.22 -25.49
CA ASP A 65 -12.60 -0.28 -26.85
C ASP A 65 -11.12 0.14 -26.92
N LEU A 66 -10.55 0.67 -25.83
CA LEU A 66 -9.17 1.14 -25.80
C LEU A 66 -8.17 0.00 -25.56
N PRO A 67 -6.96 0.05 -26.16
CA PRO A 67 -5.89 -0.89 -25.86
C PRO A 67 -5.36 -0.68 -24.44
N THR A 68 -4.88 -1.75 -23.82
CA THR A 68 -4.24 -1.68 -22.49
C THR A 68 -2.76 -1.37 -22.63
N GLY A 69 -2.15 -0.86 -21.56
CA GLY A 69 -0.69 -0.86 -21.45
C GLY A 69 -0.10 -2.27 -21.38
N PRO A 70 1.24 -2.40 -21.44
CA PRO A 70 1.94 -3.69 -21.46
C PRO A 70 1.61 -4.58 -20.26
N TYR A 71 1.44 -4.00 -19.08
CA TYR A 71 1.13 -4.73 -17.86
C TYR A 71 -0.36 -4.79 -17.56
N ASN A 72 -1.20 -4.07 -18.30
CA ASN A 72 -2.63 -3.87 -18.03
C ASN A 72 -2.87 -3.61 -16.53
N ALA A 73 -2.14 -2.64 -15.99
CA ALA A 73 -2.09 -2.31 -14.57
C ALA A 73 -1.81 -0.80 -14.37
N ILE A 74 -2.10 -0.27 -13.17
CA ILE A 74 -1.84 1.15 -12.85
C ILE A 74 -0.36 1.54 -13.01
N THR A 75 0.56 0.58 -12.88
CA THR A 75 2.00 0.78 -13.09
C THR A 75 2.42 0.96 -14.55
N ASP A 76 1.48 0.83 -15.50
CA ASP A 76 1.71 1.28 -16.87
C ASP A 76 1.87 2.82 -16.95
N VAL A 77 1.38 3.55 -15.94
CA VAL A 77 1.68 4.98 -15.77
C VAL A 77 3.11 5.12 -15.23
N ALA A 78 3.98 5.75 -16.01
CA ALA A 78 5.40 5.87 -15.68
C ALA A 78 5.64 6.51 -14.30
N GLY A 79 6.46 5.84 -13.49
CA GLY A 79 6.81 6.30 -12.14
C GLY A 79 5.86 5.82 -11.04
N VAL A 80 4.63 5.41 -11.36
CA VAL A 80 3.71 4.82 -10.38
C VAL A 80 4.26 3.50 -9.89
N ARG A 81 4.26 3.30 -8.56
CA ARG A 81 4.69 2.05 -7.92
C ARG A 81 3.61 1.54 -7.00
N VAL A 82 3.44 0.23 -6.98
CA VAL A 82 2.52 -0.47 -6.07
C VAL A 82 3.30 -1.51 -5.27
N GLY A 83 3.06 -1.56 -3.96
CA GLY A 83 3.60 -2.58 -3.06
C GLY A 83 2.50 -3.15 -2.19
N HIS A 84 2.64 -4.42 -1.80
CA HIS A 84 1.67 -5.10 -0.94
C HIS A 84 2.37 -5.83 0.20
N THR A 85 1.73 -5.85 1.35
CA THR A 85 2.02 -6.79 2.44
C THR A 85 0.75 -7.58 2.70
N THR A 86 0.83 -8.91 2.60
CA THR A 86 -0.30 -9.80 2.86
C THR A 86 -0.03 -10.62 4.12
N LEU A 87 -0.94 -10.53 5.09
CA LEU A 87 -0.87 -11.25 6.36
C LEU A 87 -1.91 -12.36 6.39
N ILE A 88 -1.40 -13.60 6.33
CA ILE A 88 -2.20 -14.83 6.40
C ILE A 88 -1.62 -15.68 7.53
N ARG A 89 -2.36 -15.82 8.64
CA ARG A 89 -1.94 -16.64 9.80
C ARG A 89 -3.11 -17.29 10.50
N GLY A 90 -2.93 -18.51 11.00
CA GLY A 90 -3.94 -19.23 11.79
C GLY A 90 -5.10 -19.76 10.95
N TYR A 91 -5.83 -20.72 11.53
CA TYR A 91 -6.98 -21.41 10.94
C TYR A 91 -7.98 -21.75 12.05
N GLY A 92 -9.21 -22.13 11.68
CA GLY A 92 -10.28 -22.48 12.62
C GLY A 92 -11.15 -21.31 13.04
N PRO A 93 -11.94 -21.47 14.12
CA PRO A 93 -12.87 -20.44 14.59
C PRO A 93 -12.19 -19.11 14.96
N LEU A 94 -12.91 -18.01 14.78
CA LEU A 94 -12.43 -16.66 15.12
C LEU A 94 -12.24 -16.51 16.63
N VAL A 95 -11.05 -16.04 17.02
CA VAL A 95 -10.73 -15.54 18.36
C VAL A 95 -10.25 -14.10 18.23
N ILE A 96 -11.03 -13.16 18.77
CA ILE A 96 -10.75 -11.71 18.68
C ILE A 96 -9.36 -11.41 19.25
N GLY A 97 -8.57 -10.62 18.51
CA GLY A 97 -7.20 -10.27 18.86
C GLY A 97 -6.15 -11.35 18.55
N GLN A 98 -6.54 -12.53 18.07
CA GLN A 98 -5.61 -13.63 17.77
C GLN A 98 -5.65 -14.10 16.32
N GLY A 99 -6.86 -14.31 15.76
CA GLY A 99 -7.03 -14.73 14.37
C GLY A 99 -8.20 -15.69 14.16
N PRO A 100 -8.32 -16.32 12.98
CA PRO A 100 -7.36 -16.28 11.88
C PRO A 100 -7.18 -14.86 11.31
N VAL A 101 -5.95 -14.52 10.94
CA VAL A 101 -5.58 -13.22 10.37
C VAL A 101 -5.61 -13.34 8.85
N ARG A 102 -6.42 -12.51 8.19
CA ARG A 102 -6.50 -12.37 6.74
C ARG A 102 -6.64 -10.88 6.43
N THR A 103 -5.53 -10.15 6.46
CA THR A 103 -5.50 -8.72 6.18
C THR A 103 -4.21 -8.36 5.43
N GLY A 104 -4.02 -7.10 5.10
CA GLY A 104 -2.82 -6.59 4.48
C GLY A 104 -2.89 -5.09 4.28
N VAL A 105 -1.83 -4.58 3.67
CA VAL A 105 -1.76 -3.18 3.23
C VAL A 105 -1.29 -3.15 1.79
N THR A 106 -1.93 -2.34 0.97
CA THR A 106 -1.46 -1.95 -0.35
C THR A 106 -1.00 -0.51 -0.31
N ALA A 107 0.21 -0.24 -0.78
CA ALA A 107 0.74 1.11 -0.91
C ALA A 107 0.89 1.47 -2.39
N ILE A 108 0.44 2.67 -2.75
CA ILE A 108 0.58 3.26 -4.08
C ILE A 108 1.37 4.55 -3.93
N LEU A 109 2.50 4.62 -4.63
CA LEU A 109 3.28 5.85 -4.78
C LEU A 109 3.00 6.43 -6.16
N PRO A 110 2.59 7.70 -6.27
CA PRO A 110 2.23 8.31 -7.55
C PRO A 110 3.46 8.53 -8.46
N ARG A 111 4.67 8.48 -7.91
CA ARG A 111 5.94 8.67 -8.62
C ARG A 111 7.11 8.05 -7.84
N SER A 112 8.31 8.07 -8.43
CA SER A 112 9.54 7.58 -7.79
C SER A 112 10.08 8.47 -6.68
N ASP A 113 9.88 9.79 -6.79
CA ASP A 113 10.31 10.77 -5.80
C ASP A 113 9.37 10.81 -4.59
N PRO A 114 9.83 11.28 -3.42
CA PRO A 114 8.96 11.53 -2.27
C PRO A 114 7.77 12.44 -2.65
N PRO A 115 6.51 12.04 -2.40
CA PRO A 115 5.34 12.79 -2.86
C PRO A 115 5.28 14.25 -2.36
N TRP A 116 5.80 14.55 -1.17
CA TRP A 116 5.81 15.91 -0.62
C TRP A 116 6.88 16.82 -1.25
N ARG A 117 7.96 16.27 -1.80
CA ARG A 117 8.99 17.06 -2.51
C ARG A 117 8.59 17.36 -3.95
N ARG A 118 7.64 16.60 -4.47
CA ARG A 118 7.37 16.46 -5.90
C ARG A 118 5.89 16.05 -6.10
N PRO A 119 4.93 16.83 -5.57
CA PRO A 119 3.52 16.43 -5.52
C PRO A 119 2.90 16.27 -6.90
N VAL A 120 1.79 15.56 -6.96
CA VAL A 120 0.97 15.40 -8.16
C VAL A 120 -0.41 15.99 -7.94
N PHE A 121 -1.05 16.50 -8.99
CA PHE A 121 -2.44 16.92 -8.90
C PHE A 121 -3.34 15.73 -8.56
N ALA A 122 -4.30 15.96 -7.67
CA ALA A 122 -5.22 14.94 -7.20
C ALA A 122 -6.56 15.54 -6.79
N ALA A 123 -7.60 14.72 -6.89
CA ALA A 123 -8.94 15.01 -6.44
C ALA A 123 -9.61 13.70 -5.99
N ASP A 124 -10.66 13.81 -5.19
CA ASP A 124 -11.48 12.68 -4.75
C ASP A 124 -12.96 12.88 -5.10
N LEU A 125 -13.71 11.77 -5.12
CA LEU A 125 -15.15 11.77 -5.31
C LEU A 125 -15.78 10.72 -4.37
N THR A 126 -16.69 11.15 -3.52
CA THR A 126 -17.50 10.25 -2.69
C THR A 126 -18.78 9.87 -3.42
N ILE A 127 -18.90 8.61 -3.86
CA ILE A 127 -20.14 8.07 -4.42
C ILE A 127 -21.12 7.71 -3.28
N ASN A 128 -20.61 7.01 -2.26
CA ASN A 128 -21.30 6.70 -1.01
C ASN A 128 -20.31 6.85 0.15
N GLY A 129 -20.73 7.48 1.24
CA GLY A 129 -19.86 7.83 2.37
C GLY A 129 -19.79 6.79 3.50
N ASN A 130 -20.22 5.54 3.28
CA ASN A 130 -20.15 4.50 4.30
C ASN A 130 -18.78 3.79 4.29
N GLY A 131 -17.74 4.54 4.66
CA GLY A 131 -16.37 4.08 4.76
C GLY A 131 -15.43 5.22 5.17
N GLU A 132 -14.16 4.91 5.31
CA GLU A 132 -13.13 5.89 5.69
C GLU A 132 -12.09 6.08 4.57
N PHE A 133 -11.72 7.35 4.35
CA PHE A 133 -10.63 7.72 3.45
C PHE A 133 -9.89 8.94 4.02
N THR A 134 -9.07 8.70 5.03
CA THR A 134 -8.40 9.77 5.78
C THR A 134 -7.24 10.38 5.00
N GLY A 135 -6.72 11.53 5.43
CA GLY A 135 -5.63 12.25 4.76
C GLY A 135 -6.06 13.08 3.54
N LEU A 136 -7.35 13.12 3.20
CA LEU A 136 -7.87 13.90 2.06
C LEU A 136 -7.96 15.42 2.32
N GLY A 137 -7.86 15.88 3.57
CA GLY A 137 -7.99 17.29 3.93
C GLY A 137 -7.04 18.21 3.13
N PRO A 138 -5.73 17.92 3.08
CA PRO A 138 -4.80 18.65 2.22
C PRO A 138 -5.17 18.56 0.74
N VAL A 139 -5.50 17.37 0.22
CA VAL A 139 -5.85 17.18 -1.20
C VAL A 139 -7.02 18.06 -1.60
N ARG A 140 -8.09 18.08 -0.80
CA ARG A 140 -9.29 18.92 -1.06
C ARG A 140 -8.99 20.41 -0.95
N ARG A 141 -8.01 20.80 -0.13
CA ARG A 141 -7.61 22.20 0.05
C ARG A 141 -6.67 22.70 -1.05
N THR A 142 -5.71 21.89 -1.48
CA THR A 142 -4.60 22.32 -2.35
C THR A 142 -4.67 21.75 -3.76
N GLY A 143 -5.51 20.73 -4.00
CA GLY A 143 -5.59 20.01 -5.26
C GLY A 143 -4.37 19.13 -5.55
N VAL A 144 -3.53 18.86 -4.55
CA VAL A 144 -2.32 18.04 -4.72
C VAL A 144 -2.21 16.94 -3.68
N LEU A 145 -1.70 15.79 -4.11
CA LEU A 145 -1.36 14.65 -3.27
C LEU A 145 0.10 14.77 -2.81
N GLY A 146 0.28 15.01 -1.51
CA GLY A 146 1.58 15.15 -0.86
C GLY A 146 2.09 13.89 -0.16
N GLY A 147 1.25 12.87 0.03
CA GLY A 147 1.59 11.61 0.71
C GLY A 147 1.37 10.37 -0.17
N PRO A 148 1.68 9.18 0.35
CA PRO A 148 1.33 7.92 -0.30
C PRO A 148 -0.19 7.65 -0.22
N ILE A 149 -0.72 6.82 -1.11
CA ILE A 149 -2.06 6.24 -0.96
C ILE A 149 -1.90 4.84 -0.37
N LEU A 150 -2.58 4.55 0.73
CA LEU A 150 -2.55 3.28 1.45
C LEU A 150 -3.95 2.69 1.52
N LEU A 151 -4.09 1.40 1.24
CA LEU A 151 -5.37 0.68 1.28
C LEU A 151 -5.25 -0.51 2.23
N THR A 152 -6.20 -0.67 3.15
CA THR A 152 -6.16 -1.65 4.26
C THR A 152 -7.57 -2.08 4.69
N ASP A 153 -7.70 -2.89 5.74
CA ASP A 153 -8.98 -3.12 6.43
C ASP A 153 -9.39 -1.94 7.36
N THR A 154 -10.70 -1.83 7.65
CA THR A 154 -11.29 -0.78 8.50
C THR A 154 -10.62 -0.65 9.86
N GLY A 155 -10.30 -1.78 10.51
CA GLY A 155 -9.71 -1.83 11.85
C GLY A 155 -8.25 -1.37 11.90
N SER A 156 -7.61 -1.19 10.74
CA SER A 156 -6.20 -0.87 10.61
C SER A 156 -5.92 0.55 10.13
N VAL A 157 -6.94 1.35 9.77
CA VAL A 157 -6.77 2.72 9.22
C VAL A 157 -5.81 3.56 10.05
N GLY A 158 -6.04 3.66 11.37
CA GLY A 158 -5.20 4.47 12.25
C GLY A 158 -3.75 4.01 12.31
N ARG A 159 -3.50 2.68 12.32
CA ARG A 159 -2.14 2.12 12.33
C ARG A 159 -1.43 2.31 11.00
N VAL A 160 -2.16 2.20 9.90
CA VAL A 160 -1.61 2.38 8.56
C VAL A 160 -1.29 3.86 8.31
N HIS A 161 -2.13 4.78 8.79
CA HIS A 161 -1.85 6.21 8.76
C HIS A 161 -0.57 6.53 9.56
N ASP A 162 -0.47 6.08 10.82
CA ASP A 162 0.74 6.26 11.63
C ASP A 162 1.98 5.69 10.93
N GLY A 163 1.90 4.47 10.41
CA GLY A 163 2.98 3.87 9.62
C GLY A 163 3.39 4.69 8.39
N GLY A 164 2.44 5.34 7.71
CA GLY A 164 2.70 6.24 6.58
C GLY A 164 3.44 7.52 7.01
N VAL A 165 3.06 8.11 8.15
CA VAL A 165 3.75 9.28 8.73
C VAL A 165 5.18 8.91 9.11
N GLN A 166 5.37 7.79 9.81
CA GLN A 166 6.70 7.29 10.17
C GLN A 166 7.56 6.99 8.93
N TRP A 167 6.95 6.44 7.87
CA TRP A 167 7.62 6.17 6.60
C TRP A 167 8.15 7.45 5.94
N ALA A 168 7.39 8.55 6.01
CA ALA A 168 7.79 9.85 5.48
C ALA A 168 8.97 10.43 6.28
N LEU A 169 8.82 10.52 7.61
CA LEU A 169 9.84 11.05 8.52
C LEU A 169 11.16 10.26 8.45
N ALA A 170 11.09 8.94 8.29
CA ALA A 170 12.28 8.10 8.18
C ALA A 170 13.07 8.31 6.87
N ARG A 171 12.44 8.87 5.84
CA ARG A 171 13.07 9.18 4.55
C ARG A 171 13.54 10.62 4.45
N ASP A 172 12.87 11.49 5.19
CA ASP A 172 13.06 12.92 5.13
C ASP A 172 12.57 13.52 6.45
N ALA A 173 13.51 13.86 7.33
CA ALA A 173 13.22 14.40 8.66
C ALA A 173 12.43 15.72 8.58
N ASP A 174 12.62 16.47 7.49
CA ASP A 174 12.02 17.77 7.25
C ASP A 174 10.74 17.65 6.38
N ALA A 175 10.19 16.44 6.21
CA ALA A 175 9.04 16.19 5.32
C ALA A 175 7.82 17.07 5.65
N PHE A 176 7.67 17.47 6.91
CA PHE A 176 6.52 18.25 7.40
C PHE A 176 6.78 19.76 7.50
N ASP A 177 7.99 20.22 7.17
CA ASP A 177 8.38 21.64 7.28
C ASP A 177 7.99 22.45 6.03
N GLY A 178 7.59 21.77 4.94
CA GLY A 178 7.17 22.38 3.69
C GLY A 178 5.69 22.77 3.64
N GLU A 179 5.30 23.47 2.56
CA GLU A 179 3.91 23.85 2.29
C GLU A 179 3.01 22.65 1.97
N VAL A 180 3.58 21.63 1.31
CA VAL A 180 2.89 20.39 0.95
C VAL A 180 2.90 19.47 2.16
N ARG A 181 1.71 19.13 2.66
CA ARG A 181 1.58 18.17 3.76
C ARG A 181 1.80 16.75 3.23
N PRO A 182 2.74 15.97 3.81
CA PRO A 182 2.98 14.57 3.45
C PRO A 182 1.92 13.61 4.03
N ASP A 183 0.69 14.09 4.27
CA ASP A 183 -0.36 13.32 4.95
C ASP A 183 -0.70 12.06 4.15
N PRO A 184 -0.52 10.86 4.72
CA PRO A 184 -0.88 9.63 4.06
C PRO A 184 -2.39 9.58 3.82
N VAL A 185 -2.77 9.30 2.58
CA VAL A 185 -4.17 9.07 2.23
C VAL A 185 -4.48 7.60 2.47
N VAL A 186 -5.35 7.27 3.43
CA VAL A 186 -5.60 5.88 3.83
C VAL A 186 -7.07 5.50 3.65
N GLY A 187 -7.34 4.59 2.73
CA GLY A 187 -8.66 4.05 2.44
C GLY A 187 -8.83 2.62 2.94
N GLU A 188 -10.08 2.20 3.09
CA GLU A 188 -10.39 0.89 3.66
C GLU A 188 -11.60 0.18 3.02
N THR A 189 -11.65 -1.14 3.24
CA THR A 189 -12.78 -2.04 2.91
C THR A 189 -12.84 -3.21 3.89
#